data_AF-A0A3R8U983-F1
#
_entry.id   AF-A0A3R8U983-F1
#
_cell.length_a   1.000
_cell.length_b   1.000
_cell.length_c   1.000
_cell.angle_alpha   90.00
_cell.angle_beta   90.00
_cell.angle_gamma   90.00
#
_symmetry.space_group_name_H-M   'P 1'
#
loop_
_entity.id
_entity.type
_entity.pdbx_description
1 polymer ?
#
loop_
_entity_poly.entity_id
_entity_poly.type
_entity_poly.pdbx_seq_one_letter_code
_entity_poly.pdbx_strand_id
1 'polypeptide(L)'
;MPAPALSGPQYLSQGLKLVLSPGLRLFVLLPLSINLVLFCGLIYLAIHQFGMWVDTFMPALPDWLSFLSYILWPLFVALVLLMVFFSFTMIANIIAAPFNGFLSEKVEAVIRGVDESPDFSWGELAAMVPRTLAREARKLGYMLPRMLGLFILSFIPVVNLIAAPLWLLFGIWMMAIQYIDYPADNHKLGWNEMLAWLKSKRWQSLSFGGIVYAALLVPGVNLLMMPAAVAGATLFWVRERGEEALLAQRAAV
;
A
#
# COMPACT_ATOMS: atom_id res chain seq x y z
N MET A 1 24.75 19.94 -11.55
CA MET A 1 24.66 20.20 -10.09
C MET A 1 23.69 19.19 -9.51
N PRO A 2 24.01 18.45 -8.43
CA PRO A 2 23.01 17.59 -7.80
C PRO A 2 21.86 18.47 -7.32
N ALA A 3 20.63 18.15 -7.74
CA ALA A 3 19.45 18.88 -7.28
C ALA A 3 19.37 18.80 -5.74
N PRO A 4 18.93 19.86 -5.05
CA PRO A 4 18.84 19.84 -3.59
C PRO A 4 17.98 18.67 -3.13
N ALA A 5 18.42 18.00 -2.06
CA ALA A 5 17.69 16.89 -1.44
C ALA A 5 16.29 17.38 -1.07
N LEU A 6 15.27 16.81 -1.70
CA LEU A 6 13.89 17.19 -1.44
C LEU A 6 13.46 16.63 -0.09
N SER A 7 12.56 17.33 0.59
CA SER A 7 11.86 16.77 1.75
C SER A 7 10.77 15.78 1.31
N GLY A 8 10.36 14.85 2.19
CA GLY A 8 9.29 13.89 1.91
C GLY A 8 8.03 14.50 1.27
N PRO A 9 7.50 15.62 1.80
CA PRO A 9 6.35 16.33 1.22
C PRO A 9 6.57 16.83 -0.22
N GLN A 10 7.80 17.25 -0.54
CA GLN A 10 8.13 17.72 -1.88
C GLN A 10 8.15 16.57 -2.89
N TYR A 11 8.60 15.38 -2.49
CA TYR A 11 8.50 14.18 -3.33
C TYR A 11 7.05 13.84 -3.65
N LEU A 12 6.15 13.86 -2.66
CA LEU A 12 4.72 13.59 -2.89
C LEU A 12 4.07 14.65 -3.78
N SER A 13 4.37 15.94 -3.56
CA SER A 13 3.85 17.03 -4.38
C SER A 13 4.33 16.92 -5.84
N GLN A 14 5.59 16.57 -6.06
CA GLN A 14 6.11 16.35 -7.41
C GLN A 14 5.53 15.08 -8.05
N GLY A 15 5.34 14.01 -7.26
CA GLY A 15 4.64 12.81 -7.69
C GLY A 15 3.22 13.10 -8.17
N LEU A 16 2.47 13.93 -7.44
CA LEU A 16 1.14 14.36 -7.86
C LEU A 16 1.17 15.13 -9.19
N LYS A 17 2.13 16.04 -9.38
CA LYS A 17 2.30 16.76 -10.66
C LYS A 17 2.62 15.83 -11.82
N LEU A 18 3.49 14.83 -11.60
CA LEU A 18 3.84 13.82 -12.62
C LEU A 18 2.63 13.00 -13.02
N VAL A 19 1.86 12.54 -12.04
CA VAL A 19 0.70 11.66 -12.25
C VAL A 19 -0.45 12.37 -12.97
N LEU A 20 -0.58 13.68 -12.78
CA LEU A 20 -1.55 14.52 -13.50
C LEU A 20 -1.10 14.92 -14.92
N SER A 21 0.12 14.55 -15.33
CA SER A 21 0.60 14.82 -16.69
C SER A 21 -0.19 14.01 -17.74
N PRO A 22 -0.34 14.53 -18.98
CA PRO A 22 -1.14 13.88 -20.02
C PRO A 22 -0.72 12.45 -20.35
N GLY A 23 0.57 12.13 -20.24
CA GLY A 23 1.12 10.79 -20.50
C GLY A 23 0.80 9.79 -19.40
N LEU A 24 0.76 10.22 -18.13
CA LEU A 24 0.64 9.31 -16.98
C LEU A 24 -0.77 9.18 -16.41
N ARG A 25 -1.70 10.10 -16.74
CA ARG A 25 -3.07 10.08 -16.20
C ARG A 25 -3.85 8.79 -16.53
N LEU A 26 -3.57 8.14 -17.66
CA LEU A 26 -4.25 6.90 -18.04
C LEU A 26 -3.92 5.75 -17.08
N PHE A 27 -2.67 5.71 -16.60
CA PHE A 27 -2.18 4.72 -15.65
C PHE A 27 -2.79 4.89 -14.24
N VAL A 28 -3.45 6.01 -13.96
CA VAL A 28 -4.24 6.25 -12.74
C VAL A 28 -5.67 5.78 -12.90
N LEU A 29 -6.27 6.06 -14.05
CA LEU A 29 -7.68 5.77 -14.31
C LEU A 29 -7.93 4.27 -14.44
N LEU A 30 -6.96 3.51 -14.94
CA LEU A 30 -7.11 2.08 -15.19
C LEU A 30 -7.18 1.25 -13.88
N PRO A 31 -6.29 1.42 -12.88
CA PRO A 31 -6.44 0.75 -11.59
C PRO A 31 -7.71 1.19 -10.86
N LEU A 32 -8.06 2.48 -10.97
CA LEU A 32 -9.28 3.02 -10.37
C LEU A 32 -10.54 2.39 -10.97
N SER A 33 -10.60 2.21 -12.29
CA SER A 33 -11.75 1.59 -12.95
C SER A 33 -11.89 0.12 -12.59
N ILE A 34 -10.78 -0.62 -12.51
CA ILE A 34 -10.79 -2.02 -12.05
C ILE A 34 -11.26 -2.10 -10.61
N ASN A 35 -10.78 -1.20 -9.74
CA ASN A 35 -11.21 -1.15 -8.34
C ASN A 35 -12.71 -0.83 -8.23
N LEU A 36 -13.23 0.09 -9.05
CA LEU A 36 -14.66 0.39 -9.11
C LEU A 36 -15.50 -0.84 -9.53
N VAL A 37 -15.07 -1.58 -10.55
CA VAL A 37 -15.74 -2.81 -10.98
C VAL A 37 -15.72 -3.86 -9.87
N LEU A 38 -14.56 -4.06 -9.24
CA LEU A 38 -14.40 -4.96 -8.10
C LEU A 38 -15.31 -4.57 -6.94
N PHE A 39 -15.36 -3.29 -6.59
CA PHE A 39 -16.20 -2.75 -5.53
C PHE A 39 -17.68 -2.99 -5.82
N CYS A 40 -18.16 -2.67 -7.02
CA CYS A 40 -19.54 -2.93 -7.42
C CYS A 40 -19.88 -4.43 -7.34
N GLY A 41 -19.00 -5.31 -7.81
CA GLY A 41 -19.20 -6.76 -7.75
C GLY A 41 -19.24 -7.32 -6.33
N LEU A 42 -18.31 -6.88 -5.47
CA LEU A 42 -18.26 -7.31 -4.07
C LEU A 42 -19.41 -6.74 -3.23
N ILE A 43 -19.84 -5.50 -3.48
CA ILE A 43 -21.02 -4.93 -2.83
C ILE A 43 -22.29 -5.66 -3.26
N TYR A 44 -22.44 -5.97 -4.55
CA TYR A 44 -23.56 -6.78 -5.03
C TYR A 44 -23.62 -8.13 -4.31
N LEU A 45 -22.48 -8.84 -4.28
CA LEU A 45 -22.38 -10.12 -3.57
C LEU A 45 -22.66 -9.96 -2.08
N ALA A 46 -22.09 -8.95 -1.43
CA ALA A 46 -22.29 -8.68 -0.01
C ALA A 46 -23.77 -8.44 0.26
N ILE A 47 -24.47 -7.58 -0.47
CA ILE A 47 -25.91 -7.31 -0.25
C ILE A 47 -26.75 -8.57 -0.37
N HIS A 48 -26.49 -9.42 -1.38
CA HIS A 48 -27.25 -10.65 -1.59
C HIS A 48 -26.96 -11.75 -0.56
N GLN A 49 -25.73 -11.80 -0.03
CA GLN A 49 -25.26 -12.88 0.82
C GLN A 49 -25.18 -12.49 2.31
N PHE A 50 -25.32 -11.20 2.63
CA PHE A 50 -25.10 -10.64 3.97
C PHE A 50 -25.92 -11.35 5.04
N GLY A 51 -27.22 -11.52 4.79
CA GLY A 51 -28.13 -12.19 5.72
C GLY A 51 -27.66 -13.61 6.03
N MET A 52 -27.35 -14.40 4.99
CA MET A 52 -26.85 -15.77 5.18
C MET A 52 -25.56 -15.81 6.00
N TRP A 53 -24.62 -14.89 5.78
CA TRP A 53 -23.39 -14.85 6.57
C TRP A 53 -23.64 -14.52 8.03
N VAL A 54 -24.48 -13.51 8.31
CA VAL A 54 -24.85 -13.17 9.70
C VAL A 54 -25.54 -14.35 10.38
N ASP A 55 -26.49 -14.99 9.70
CA ASP A 55 -27.21 -16.15 10.22
C ASP A 55 -26.30 -17.35 10.46
N THR A 56 -25.26 -17.53 9.63
CA THR A 56 -24.26 -18.62 9.78
C THR A 56 -23.43 -18.44 11.06
N PHE A 57 -23.11 -17.21 11.43
CA PHE A 57 -22.35 -16.94 12.66
C PHE A 57 -23.22 -16.83 13.91
N MET A 58 -24.51 -16.51 13.75
CA MET A 58 -25.46 -16.45 14.85
C MET A 58 -25.66 -17.84 15.48
N PRO A 59 -25.40 -18.00 16.78
CA PRO A 59 -25.64 -19.27 17.45
C PRO A 59 -27.16 -19.52 17.59
N ALA A 60 -27.57 -20.79 17.47
CA ALA A 60 -28.91 -21.20 17.84
C ALA A 60 -29.05 -21.14 19.36
N LEU A 61 -29.87 -20.20 19.85
CA LEU A 61 -30.09 -19.98 21.28
C LEU A 61 -31.46 -20.56 21.71
N PRO A 62 -31.55 -21.23 22.88
CA PRO A 62 -32.84 -21.61 23.45
C PRO A 62 -33.66 -20.39 23.86
N ASP A 63 -34.98 -20.53 23.98
CA ASP A 63 -35.94 -19.41 24.16
C ASP A 63 -35.59 -18.47 25.33
N TRP A 64 -35.11 -19.02 26.45
CA TRP A 64 -34.75 -18.22 27.62
C TRP A 64 -33.48 -17.36 27.41
N LEU A 65 -32.63 -17.70 26.44
CA LEU A 65 -31.46 -16.92 26.00
C LEU A 65 -31.77 -16.06 24.77
N SER A 66 -32.98 -16.09 24.22
CA SER A 66 -33.34 -15.33 23.01
C SER A 66 -33.01 -13.84 23.12
N PHE A 67 -33.03 -13.26 24.33
CA PHE A 67 -32.66 -11.86 24.56
C PHE A 67 -31.19 -11.54 24.20
N LEU A 68 -30.27 -12.52 24.21
CA LEU A 68 -28.88 -12.31 23.76
C LEU A 68 -28.82 -12.01 22.26
N SER A 69 -29.80 -12.46 21.47
CA SER A 69 -29.81 -12.21 20.02
C SER A 69 -29.79 -10.72 19.68
N TYR A 70 -30.44 -9.87 20.48
CA TYR A 70 -30.41 -8.41 20.30
C TYR A 70 -29.02 -7.80 20.48
N ILE A 71 -28.16 -8.43 21.29
CA ILE A 71 -26.78 -7.98 21.55
C ILE A 71 -25.81 -8.61 20.55
N LEU A 72 -25.99 -9.90 20.24
CA LEU A 72 -25.12 -10.65 19.33
C LEU A 72 -25.31 -10.23 17.88
N TRP A 73 -26.53 -9.88 17.48
CA TRP A 73 -26.83 -9.51 16.08
C TRP A 73 -25.98 -8.31 15.61
N PRO A 74 -25.93 -7.15 16.31
CA PRO A 74 -25.04 -6.05 15.93
C PRO A 74 -23.56 -6.44 15.90
N LEU A 75 -23.13 -7.33 16.80
CA LEU A 75 -21.75 -7.80 16.87
C LEU A 75 -21.37 -8.63 15.64
N PHE A 76 -22.23 -9.57 15.24
CA PHE A 76 -21.99 -10.38 14.04
C PHE A 76 -22.16 -9.60 12.75
N VAL A 77 -23.10 -8.65 12.70
CA VAL A 77 -23.20 -7.66 11.61
C VAL A 77 -21.88 -6.91 11.48
N ALA A 78 -21.33 -6.37 12.57
CA ALA A 78 -20.05 -5.69 12.57
C ALA A 78 -18.90 -6.63 12.15
N LEU A 79 -18.88 -7.88 12.63
CA LEU A 79 -17.88 -8.88 12.24
C LEU A 79 -17.92 -9.15 10.73
N VAL A 80 -19.10 -9.42 10.16
CA VAL A 80 -19.28 -9.67 8.73
C VAL A 80 -18.86 -8.43 7.92
N LEU A 81 -19.25 -7.22 8.35
CA LEU A 81 -18.82 -5.98 7.71
C LEU A 81 -17.29 -5.82 7.73
N LEU A 82 -16.64 -6.11 8.86
CA LEU A 82 -15.18 -6.10 8.96
C LEU A 82 -14.55 -7.14 8.04
N MET A 83 -15.08 -8.37 7.99
CA MET A 83 -14.60 -9.42 7.08
C MET A 83 -14.71 -9.00 5.62
N VAL A 84 -15.85 -8.43 5.21
CA VAL A 84 -16.06 -7.92 3.84
C VAL A 84 -15.08 -6.78 3.55
N PHE A 85 -14.94 -5.82 4.46
CA PHE A 85 -14.03 -4.67 4.32
C PHE A 85 -12.56 -5.10 4.17
N PHE A 86 -12.08 -5.98 5.05
CA PHE A 86 -10.69 -6.47 4.99
C PHE A 86 -10.46 -7.36 3.76
N SER A 87 -11.43 -8.20 3.38
CA SER A 87 -11.33 -9.03 2.17
C SER A 87 -11.26 -8.16 0.92
N PHE A 88 -12.15 -7.17 0.79
CA PHE A 88 -12.12 -6.21 -0.30
C PHE A 88 -10.78 -5.48 -0.36
N THR A 89 -10.32 -4.95 0.78
CA THR A 89 -9.05 -4.22 0.86
C THR A 89 -7.86 -5.11 0.47
N MET A 90 -7.84 -6.37 0.91
CA MET A 90 -6.81 -7.33 0.55
C MET A 90 -6.80 -7.61 -0.95
N ILE A 91 -7.96 -7.92 -1.55
CA ILE A 91 -8.09 -8.19 -2.98
C ILE A 91 -7.73 -6.95 -3.80
N ALA A 92 -8.24 -5.78 -3.43
CA ALA A 92 -7.96 -4.52 -4.11
C ALA A 92 -6.47 -4.20 -4.09
N ASN A 93 -5.77 -4.39 -2.97
CA ASN A 93 -4.32 -4.18 -2.87
C ASN A 93 -3.53 -5.19 -3.71
N ILE A 94 -3.93 -6.46 -3.72
CA ILE A 94 -3.31 -7.51 -4.55
C ILE A 94 -3.45 -7.14 -6.03
N ILE A 95 -4.64 -6.71 -6.46
CA ILE A 95 -4.89 -6.30 -7.85
C ILE A 95 -4.13 -5.02 -8.18
N ALA A 96 -4.02 -4.06 -7.26
CA ALA A 96 -3.32 -2.79 -7.48
C ALA A 96 -1.79 -2.96 -7.58
N ALA A 97 -1.21 -3.99 -6.98
CA ALA A 97 0.24 -4.12 -6.89
C ALA A 97 0.97 -4.20 -8.25
N PRO A 98 0.52 -5.01 -9.23
CA PRO A 98 1.07 -4.97 -10.59
C PRO A 98 0.99 -3.60 -11.25
N PHE A 99 -0.14 -2.90 -11.08
CA PHE A 99 -0.32 -1.56 -11.64
C PHE A 99 0.59 -0.52 -11.00
N ASN A 100 0.79 -0.60 -9.68
CA ASN A 100 1.71 0.29 -8.98
C ASN A 100 3.16 0.05 -9.41
N GLY A 101 3.56 -1.21 -9.60
CA GLY A 101 4.88 -1.55 -10.17
C GLY A 101 5.06 -1.01 -11.58
N PHE A 102 4.06 -1.19 -12.44
CA PHE A 102 4.06 -0.68 -13.82
C PHE A 102 4.07 0.84 -13.89
N LEU A 103 3.26 1.51 -13.08
CA LEU A 103 3.24 2.96 -12.97
C LEU A 103 4.62 3.47 -12.55
N SER A 104 5.27 2.82 -11.58
CA SER A 104 6.63 3.20 -11.16
C SER A 104 7.64 3.09 -12.31
N GLU A 105 7.56 2.06 -13.15
CA GLU A 105 8.44 1.90 -14.31
C GLU A 105 8.25 3.01 -15.34
N LYS A 106 6.98 3.32 -15.67
CA LYS A 106 6.68 4.39 -16.63
C LYS A 106 7.00 5.77 -16.09
N VAL A 107 6.75 6.03 -14.80
CA VAL A 107 7.16 7.28 -14.14
C VAL A 107 8.68 7.44 -14.19
N GLU A 108 9.44 6.37 -14.00
CA GLU A 108 10.89 6.41 -14.05
C GLU A 108 11.41 6.76 -15.45
N ALA A 109 10.82 6.19 -16.49
CA ALA A 109 11.15 6.54 -17.89
C ALA A 109 10.94 8.04 -18.16
N VAL A 110 9.82 8.60 -17.67
CA VAL A 110 9.50 10.03 -17.79
C VAL A 110 10.49 10.90 -17.00
N ILE A 111 10.81 10.51 -15.76
CA ILE A 111 11.75 11.28 -14.90
C ILE A 111 13.17 11.30 -15.51
N ARG A 112 13.60 10.19 -16.12
CA ARG A 112 14.91 10.09 -16.77
C ARG A 112 14.96 10.71 -18.16
N GLY A 113 13.81 11.11 -18.72
CA GLY A 113 13.72 11.65 -20.09
C GLY A 113 13.97 10.61 -21.18
N VAL A 114 13.76 9.31 -20.88
CA VAL A 114 13.89 8.22 -21.85
C VAL A 114 12.67 8.18 -22.76
N ASP A 115 11.49 8.39 -22.18
CA ASP A 115 10.21 8.42 -22.89
C ASP A 115 9.24 9.37 -22.19
N GLU A 116 8.72 10.36 -22.91
CA GLU A 116 7.76 11.33 -22.38
C GLU A 116 6.31 10.80 -22.39
N SER A 117 6.03 9.78 -23.21
CA SER A 117 4.70 9.19 -23.39
C SER A 117 4.77 7.66 -23.50
N PRO A 118 5.11 6.97 -22.41
CA PRO A 118 5.20 5.52 -22.41
C PRO A 118 3.87 4.86 -22.76
N ASP A 119 3.91 3.89 -23.66
CA ASP A 119 2.73 3.11 -24.03
C ASP A 119 2.32 2.11 -22.93
N PHE A 120 1.02 1.87 -22.82
CA PHE A 120 0.47 0.84 -21.94
C PHE A 120 0.53 -0.53 -22.63
N SER A 121 1.20 -1.50 -22.01
CA SER A 121 1.32 -2.87 -22.51
C SER A 121 0.75 -3.89 -21.52
N TRP A 122 -0.31 -4.57 -21.92
CA TRP A 122 -0.90 -5.68 -21.14
C TRP A 122 0.08 -6.85 -20.95
N GLY A 123 0.97 -7.08 -21.93
CA GLY A 123 1.98 -8.13 -21.86
C GLY A 123 3.03 -7.87 -20.79
N GLU A 124 3.51 -6.62 -20.68
CA GLU A 124 4.45 -6.18 -19.64
C GLU A 124 3.81 -6.30 -18.25
N LEU A 125 2.57 -5.82 -18.10
CA LEU A 125 1.83 -5.91 -16.85
C LEU A 125 1.66 -7.37 -16.40
N ALA A 126 1.23 -8.26 -17.30
CA ALA A 126 1.01 -9.67 -17.00
C ALA A 126 2.31 -10.38 -16.57
N ALA A 127 3.44 -10.05 -17.23
CA ALA A 127 4.75 -10.60 -16.88
C ALA A 127 5.22 -10.18 -15.47
N MET A 128 4.77 -9.02 -14.97
CA MET A 128 5.11 -8.54 -13.63
C MET A 128 4.24 -9.09 -12.51
N VAL A 129 3.03 -9.60 -12.81
CA VAL A 129 2.10 -10.14 -11.81
C VAL A 129 2.77 -11.13 -10.84
N PRO A 130 3.45 -12.21 -11.29
CA PRO A 130 4.00 -13.19 -10.34
C PRO A 130 5.07 -12.57 -9.42
N ARG A 131 5.93 -11.69 -9.94
CA ARG A 131 6.98 -11.02 -9.15
C ARG A 131 6.38 -10.07 -8.14
N THR A 132 5.46 -9.20 -8.58
CA THR A 132 4.84 -8.19 -7.72
C THR A 132 3.98 -8.81 -6.62
N LEU A 133 3.24 -9.89 -6.90
CA LEU A 133 2.49 -10.62 -5.88
C LEU A 133 3.42 -11.30 -4.85
N ALA A 134 4.50 -11.93 -5.31
CA ALA A 134 5.51 -12.49 -4.39
C ALA A 134 6.15 -11.41 -3.51
N ARG A 135 6.36 -10.21 -4.06
CA ARG A 135 6.88 -9.06 -3.32
C ARG A 135 5.89 -8.55 -2.29
N GLU A 136 4.62 -8.40 -2.62
CA GLU A 136 3.56 -8.02 -1.67
C GLU A 136 3.39 -9.07 -0.56
N ALA A 137 3.49 -10.36 -0.87
CA ALA A 137 3.47 -11.41 0.14
C ALA A 137 4.63 -11.27 1.15
N ARG A 138 5.83 -10.85 0.69
CA ARG A 138 6.95 -10.52 1.60
C ARG A 138 6.67 -9.30 2.45
N LYS A 139 6.02 -8.26 1.90
CA LYS A 139 5.58 -7.08 2.67
C LYS A 139 4.59 -7.49 3.76
N LEU A 140 3.61 -8.34 3.45
CA LEU A 140 2.68 -8.91 4.42
C LEU A 140 3.41 -9.74 5.49
N GLY A 141 4.35 -10.60 5.10
CA GLY A 141 5.17 -11.38 6.04
C GLY A 141 6.08 -10.52 6.94
N TYR A 142 6.49 -9.35 6.47
CA TYR A 142 7.18 -8.36 7.30
C TYR A 142 6.21 -7.64 8.24
N MET A 143 5.03 -7.27 7.73
CA MET A 143 4.05 -6.46 8.46
C MET A 143 3.33 -7.24 9.56
N LEU A 144 2.79 -8.42 9.24
CA LEU A 144 1.89 -9.18 10.12
C LEU A 144 2.49 -9.51 11.50
N PRO A 145 3.73 -10.05 11.61
CA PRO A 145 4.29 -10.38 12.93
C PRO A 145 4.50 -9.14 13.80
N ARG A 146 4.90 -8.02 13.18
CA ARG A 146 5.13 -6.73 13.87
C ARG A 146 3.82 -6.10 14.31
N MET A 147 2.83 -6.15 13.43
CA MET A 147 1.47 -5.69 13.69
C MET A 147 0.84 -6.50 14.83
N LEU A 148 1.00 -7.83 14.83
CA LEU A 148 0.55 -8.69 15.92
C LEU A 148 1.26 -8.38 17.24
N GLY A 149 2.58 -8.17 17.21
CA GLY A 149 3.35 -7.76 18.38
C GLY A 149 2.87 -6.43 18.98
N LEU A 150 2.64 -5.43 18.14
CA LEU A 150 2.09 -4.13 18.56
C LEU A 150 0.65 -4.24 19.05
N PHE A 151 -0.16 -5.09 18.43
CA PHE A 151 -1.52 -5.37 18.86
C PHE A 151 -1.54 -5.96 20.27
N ILE A 152 -0.76 -7.03 20.53
CA ILE A 152 -0.63 -7.63 21.86
C ILE A 152 -0.14 -6.59 22.88
N LEU A 153 0.87 -5.79 22.52
CA LEU A 153 1.40 -4.73 23.37
C LEU A 153 0.34 -3.69 23.75
N SER A 154 -0.65 -3.48 22.89
CA SER A 154 -1.74 -2.51 23.11
C SER A 154 -2.76 -2.97 24.17
N PHE A 155 -2.81 -4.27 24.50
CA PHE A 155 -3.66 -4.79 25.57
C PHE A 155 -3.03 -4.70 26.96
N ILE A 156 -1.73 -4.45 27.05
CA ILE A 156 -1.03 -4.35 28.33
C ILE A 156 -1.27 -2.95 28.90
N PRO A 157 -1.97 -2.81 30.05
CA PRO A 157 -2.19 -1.52 30.69
C PRO A 157 -0.86 -0.80 30.97
N VAL A 158 -0.83 0.54 30.90
CA VAL A 158 0.37 1.40 31.04
C VAL A 158 1.31 1.32 29.83
N VAL A 159 1.58 0.12 29.31
CA VAL A 159 2.44 -0.09 28.12
C VAL A 159 1.72 0.32 26.83
N ASN A 160 0.39 0.26 26.81
CA ASN A 160 -0.46 0.76 25.73
C ASN A 160 -0.21 2.24 25.37
N LEU A 161 0.25 3.07 26.32
CA LEU A 161 0.65 4.47 26.07
C LEU A 161 1.84 4.57 25.11
N ILE A 162 2.77 3.60 25.16
CA ILE A 162 3.92 3.50 24.24
C ILE A 162 3.52 2.79 22.95
N ALA A 163 2.54 1.88 23.00
CA ALA A 163 2.05 1.19 21.82
C ALA A 163 1.48 2.17 20.77
N ALA A 164 0.75 3.20 21.19
CA ALA A 164 0.17 4.20 20.27
C ALA A 164 1.20 4.94 19.38
N PRO A 165 2.27 5.57 19.92
CA PRO A 165 3.30 6.17 19.08
C PRO A 165 4.09 5.14 18.26
N LEU A 166 4.27 3.91 18.76
CA LEU A 166 4.89 2.83 17.99
C LEU A 166 4.04 2.40 16.79
N TRP A 167 2.71 2.34 16.94
CA TRP A 167 1.78 2.10 15.84
C TRP A 167 1.90 3.16 14.76
N LEU A 168 1.95 4.44 15.16
CA LEU A 168 2.12 5.54 14.22
C LEU A 168 3.45 5.46 13.48
N LEU A 169 4.57 5.31 14.20
CA LEU A 169 5.90 5.20 13.60
C LEU A 169 6.02 3.99 12.69
N PHE A 170 5.44 2.86 13.09
CA PHE A 170 5.41 1.65 12.26
C PHE A 170 4.56 1.85 11.00
N GLY A 171 3.38 2.47 11.12
CA GLY A 171 2.54 2.81 9.96
C GLY A 171 3.25 3.72 8.97
N ILE A 172 3.92 4.76 9.45
CA ILE A 172 4.75 5.67 8.65
C ILE A 172 5.87 4.91 7.94
N TRP A 173 6.59 4.06 8.67
CA TRP A 173 7.65 3.23 8.11
C TRP A 173 7.13 2.25 7.06
N MET A 174 5.97 1.65 7.29
CA MET A 174 5.32 0.75 6.34
C MET A 174 4.90 1.47 5.06
N MET A 175 4.47 2.74 5.12
CA MET A 175 4.22 3.52 3.91
C MET A 175 5.50 3.73 3.10
N ALA A 176 6.62 4.04 3.76
CA ALA A 176 7.90 4.17 3.07
C ALA A 176 8.31 2.87 2.37
N ILE A 177 8.21 1.73 3.07
CA ILE A 177 8.45 0.40 2.48
C ILE A 177 7.50 0.15 1.31
N GLN A 178 6.19 0.35 1.50
CA GLN A 178 5.18 -0.03 0.51
C GLN A 178 5.43 0.61 -0.85
N TYR A 179 5.69 1.92 -0.86
CA TYR A 179 5.79 2.70 -2.09
C TYR A 179 7.21 2.76 -2.67
N ILE A 180 8.25 2.85 -1.84
CA ILE A 180 9.64 2.89 -2.33
C ILE A 180 10.12 1.52 -2.82
N ASP A 181 9.46 0.45 -2.39
CA ASP A 181 9.76 -0.89 -2.89
C ASP A 181 9.34 -1.10 -4.35
N TYR A 182 8.38 -0.35 -4.91
CA TYR A 182 8.00 -0.51 -6.33
C TYR A 182 9.17 -0.26 -7.30
N PRO A 183 9.86 0.90 -7.26
CA PRO A 183 11.04 1.10 -8.11
C PRO A 183 12.18 0.15 -7.76
N ALA A 184 12.37 -0.21 -6.48
CA ALA A 184 13.41 -1.15 -6.07
C ALA A 184 13.17 -2.58 -6.64
N ASP A 185 11.93 -3.06 -6.62
CA ASP A 185 11.54 -4.36 -7.19
C ASP A 185 11.66 -4.37 -8.72
N ASN A 186 11.39 -3.25 -9.38
CA ASN A 186 11.62 -3.09 -10.83
C ASN A 186 13.08 -3.33 -11.20
N HIS A 187 14.03 -2.86 -10.38
CA HIS A 187 15.47 -3.13 -10.51
C HIS A 187 15.92 -4.48 -9.94
N LYS A 188 14.98 -5.32 -9.50
CA LYS A 188 15.22 -6.66 -8.91
C LYS A 188 16.11 -6.61 -7.66
N LEU A 189 16.02 -5.53 -6.89
CA LEU A 189 16.80 -5.35 -5.66
C LEU A 189 16.26 -6.30 -4.56
N GLY A 190 17.18 -6.96 -3.84
CA GLY A 190 16.83 -7.92 -2.80
C GLY A 190 15.99 -7.31 -1.67
N TRP A 191 15.11 -8.08 -1.03
CA TRP A 191 14.27 -7.54 0.05
C TRP A 191 15.10 -6.98 1.22
N ASN A 192 16.15 -7.69 1.63
CA ASN A 192 17.01 -7.28 2.74
C ASN A 192 17.87 -6.06 2.38
N GLU A 193 18.34 -5.98 1.14
CA GLU A 193 19.08 -4.84 0.61
C GLU A 193 18.20 -3.59 0.59
N MET A 194 16.95 -3.72 0.16
CA MET A 194 15.97 -2.63 0.15
C MET A 194 15.76 -2.08 1.56
N LEU A 195 15.56 -2.97 2.53
CA LEU A 195 15.42 -2.59 3.93
C LEU A 195 16.69 -1.91 4.49
N ALA A 196 17.88 -2.39 4.12
CA ALA A 196 19.14 -1.78 4.54
C ALA A 196 19.30 -0.37 3.94
N TRP A 197 18.92 -0.19 2.68
CA TRP A 197 18.94 1.10 2.00
C TRP A 197 17.94 2.10 2.60
N LEU A 198 16.71 1.68 2.91
CA LEU A 198 15.75 2.55 3.61
C LEU A 198 16.23 2.92 5.02
N LYS A 199 16.91 2.00 5.71
CA LYS A 199 17.47 2.28 7.05
C LYS A 199 18.64 3.26 7.01
N SER A 200 19.49 3.23 5.98
CA SER A 200 20.58 4.19 5.83
C SER A 200 20.04 5.62 5.63
N LYS A 201 18.86 5.75 5.03
CA LYS A 201 18.14 7.01 4.79
C LYS A 201 16.91 7.20 5.69
N ARG A 202 16.94 6.65 6.92
CA ARG A 202 15.77 6.57 7.82
C ARG A 202 14.95 7.86 7.94
N TRP A 203 15.59 9.03 8.05
CA TRP A 203 14.88 10.30 8.23
C TRP A 203 14.12 10.73 6.97
N GLN A 204 14.72 10.51 5.79
CA GLN A 204 14.11 10.83 4.51
C GLN A 204 12.95 9.85 4.23
N SER A 205 13.18 8.56 4.47
CA SER A 205 12.15 7.52 4.33
C SER A 205 10.98 7.74 5.28
N LEU A 206 11.22 8.08 6.56
CA LEU A 206 10.17 8.40 7.52
C LEU A 206 9.43 9.70 7.16
N SER A 207 10.13 10.73 6.67
CA SER A 207 9.49 11.96 6.21
C SER A 207 8.55 11.72 5.02
N PHE A 208 9.00 10.92 4.05
CA PHE A 208 8.19 10.53 2.90
C PHE A 208 7.01 9.64 3.31
N GLY A 209 7.25 8.58 4.08
CA GLY A 209 6.20 7.72 4.61
C GLY A 209 5.19 8.48 5.47
N GLY A 210 5.64 9.51 6.20
CA GLY A 210 4.81 10.31 7.09
C GLY A 210 3.79 11.16 6.34
N ILE A 211 4.23 11.85 5.28
CA ILE A 211 3.31 12.63 4.45
C ILE A 211 2.37 11.72 3.66
N VAL A 212 2.85 10.58 3.16
CA VAL A 212 2.03 9.60 2.46
C VAL A 212 0.96 9.03 3.39
N TYR A 213 1.34 8.67 4.63
CA TYR A 213 0.42 8.20 5.65
C TYR A 213 -0.68 9.24 5.92
N ALA A 214 -0.30 10.50 6.18
CA ALA A 214 -1.25 11.59 6.42
C ALA A 214 -2.17 11.84 5.21
N ALA A 215 -1.65 11.79 3.99
CA ALA A 215 -2.41 12.01 2.77
C ALA A 215 -3.44 10.88 2.50
N LEU A 216 -3.09 9.64 2.84
CA LEU A 216 -3.97 8.48 2.70
C LEU A 216 -5.07 8.41 3.78
N LEU A 217 -4.89 9.11 4.91
CA LEU A 217 -5.93 9.22 5.94
C LEU A 217 -7.13 10.06 5.48
N VAL A 218 -6.95 10.95 4.49
CA VAL A 218 -8.03 11.83 3.99
C VAL A 218 -8.90 11.05 2.99
N PRO A 219 -10.16 10.73 3.33
CA PRO A 219 -11.04 9.98 2.44
C PRO A 219 -11.31 10.77 1.14
N GLY A 220 -11.42 10.07 0.02
CA GLY A 220 -11.63 10.66 -1.31
C GLY A 220 -10.34 11.19 -1.94
N VAL A 221 -9.48 11.84 -1.16
CA VAL A 221 -8.14 12.28 -1.60
C VAL A 221 -7.20 11.08 -1.77
N ASN A 222 -7.33 10.08 -0.91
CA ASN A 222 -6.54 8.84 -0.94
C ASN A 222 -6.50 8.12 -2.32
N LEU A 223 -7.57 8.23 -3.12
CA LEU A 223 -7.66 7.67 -4.48
C LEU A 223 -6.57 8.22 -5.41
N LEU A 224 -6.30 9.53 -5.34
CA LEU A 224 -5.25 10.18 -6.13
C LEU A 224 -3.89 10.14 -5.41
N MET A 225 -3.88 10.01 -4.09
CA MET A 225 -2.63 9.97 -3.32
C MET A 225 -1.87 8.67 -3.48
N MET A 226 -2.53 7.53 -3.71
CA MET A 226 -1.84 6.27 -3.99
C MET A 226 -0.92 6.36 -5.24
N PRO A 227 -1.40 6.72 -6.44
CA PRO A 227 -0.53 6.87 -7.60
C PRO A 227 0.48 8.02 -7.43
N ALA A 228 0.09 9.12 -6.77
CA ALA A 228 1.04 10.20 -6.45
C ALA A 228 2.17 9.73 -5.52
N ALA A 229 1.88 8.85 -4.56
CA ALA A 229 2.87 8.25 -3.69
C ALA A 229 3.78 7.27 -4.44
N VAL A 230 3.24 6.47 -5.37
CA VAL A 230 4.08 5.65 -6.27
C VAL A 230 5.05 6.53 -7.05
N ALA A 231 4.55 7.55 -7.74
CA ALA A 231 5.40 8.44 -8.53
C ALA A 231 6.41 9.24 -7.69
N GLY A 232 5.98 9.70 -6.51
CA GLY A 232 6.86 10.37 -5.55
C GLY A 232 7.95 9.45 -5.02
N ALA A 233 7.64 8.17 -4.80
CA ALA A 233 8.60 7.16 -4.38
C ALA A 233 9.59 6.79 -5.50
N THR A 234 9.14 6.73 -6.74
CA THR A 234 10.02 6.58 -7.92
C THR A 234 10.98 7.77 -8.05
N LEU A 235 10.47 8.99 -7.85
CA LEU A 235 11.31 10.19 -7.83
C LEU A 235 12.32 10.17 -6.67
N PHE A 236 11.90 9.70 -5.50
CA PHE A 236 12.78 9.47 -4.35
C PHE A 236 13.91 8.51 -4.71
N TRP A 237 13.57 7.37 -5.31
CA TRP A 237 14.51 6.35 -5.78
C TRP A 237 15.57 6.90 -6.75
N VAL A 238 15.13 7.62 -7.79
CA VAL A 238 16.03 8.17 -8.82
C VAL A 238 16.95 9.26 -8.24
N ARG A 239 16.41 10.20 -7.45
CA ARG A 239 17.21 11.34 -6.93
C ARG A 239 18.18 10.93 -5.83
N GLU A 240 17.79 9.99 -4.98
CA GLU A 240 18.63 9.51 -3.87
C GLU A 240 19.55 8.35 -4.28
N ARG A 241 19.70 8.15 -5.59
CA ARG A 241 20.63 7.22 -6.25
C ARG A 241 20.47 5.77 -5.79
N GLY A 242 19.24 5.28 -5.76
CA GLY A 242 18.96 3.86 -5.47
C GLY A 242 19.79 2.90 -6.34
N GLU A 243 20.03 3.25 -7.60
CA GLU A 243 20.87 2.46 -8.52
C GLU A 243 22.37 2.49 -8.21
N GLU A 244 22.94 3.63 -7.83
CA GLU A 244 24.38 3.68 -7.52
C GLU A 244 24.71 2.89 -6.25
N ALA A 245 23.79 2.86 -5.28
CA ALA A 245 23.90 2.00 -4.11
C ALA A 245 23.91 0.50 -4.49
N LEU A 246 23.09 0.13 -5.49
CA LEU A 246 23.05 -1.23 -6.06
C LEU A 246 24.37 -1.58 -6.76
N LEU A 247 24.92 -0.66 -7.56
CA LEU A 247 26.19 -0.84 -8.27
C LEU A 247 27.38 -0.91 -7.30
N ALA A 248 27.41 -0.06 -6.28
CA ALA A 248 28.46 -0.06 -5.26
C ALA A 248 28.46 -1.34 -4.42
N GLN A 249 27.29 -1.91 -4.11
CA GLN A 249 27.20 -3.20 -3.39
C GLN A 249 27.58 -4.39 -4.27
N ARG A 250 27.19 -4.42 -5.54
CA ARG A 250 27.62 -5.48 -6.49
C ARG A 250 29.12 -5.45 -6.77
N ALA A 251 29.77 -4.29 -6.65
CA ALA A 251 31.22 -4.16 -6.77
C ALA A 251 31.98 -4.53 -5.48
N ALA A 252 31.28 -4.67 -4.35
CA ALA A 252 31.86 -5.01 -3.05
C ALA A 252 31.72 -6.52 -2.69
N VAL A 253 31.12 -7.31 -3.58
CA VAL A 253 31.00 -8.79 -3.50
C VAL A 253 31.86 -9.40 -4.59
#